data_AF-A0A7S2LJR4-F1
#
_entry.id   AF-A0A7S2LJR4-F1
#
_cell.length_a   1.000
_cell.length_b   1.000
_cell.length_c   1.000
_cell.angle_alpha   90.00
_cell.angle_beta   90.00
_cell.angle_gamma   90.00
#
_symmetry.space_group_name_H-M   'P 1'
#
loop_
_entity.id
_entity.type
_entity.pdbx_description
1 polymer ?
#
loop_
_entity_poly.entity_id
_entity_poly.type
_entity_poly.pdbx_seq_one_letter_code
_entity_poly.pdbx_strand_id
1 'polypeptide(L)'
;PSGTIRATVLIETITASFEMEEILYELREHSVGLNCGRWDYIFSFIKKLKDDPEKITPDRSFMTMTSPFMEAYVKRLVYVCHKRGTFAMGGMSATIPIKGDPAANAHAIKDVQTDKLREVLAGHDGTWVAHPALVSVARSIFDDHMPTLNQISRSMPDGKHVTAAQLLELPKIPIGKAITSTHLKTGVLIVLAYTEAWLRGVGCIPLHHKMEDAATAEISRVQIWSWRYHQVK
;
A
#
# COMPACT_ATOMS: atom_id res chain seq x y z
N PRO A 1 -24.34 8.45 -21.96
CA PRO A 1 -24.34 9.82 -21.39
C PRO A 1 -22.94 10.15 -20.87
N SER A 2 -22.56 11.44 -20.70
CA SER A 2 -21.31 11.74 -19.98
C SER A 2 -21.40 11.24 -18.53
N GLY A 3 -20.28 10.82 -17.95
CA GLY A 3 -20.21 10.26 -16.59
C GLY A 3 -20.84 8.87 -16.42
N THR A 4 -21.18 8.16 -17.50
CA THR A 4 -21.64 6.75 -17.40
C THR A 4 -20.50 5.82 -16.98
N ILE A 5 -19.30 6.01 -17.54
CA ILE A 5 -18.10 5.30 -17.09
C ILE A 5 -17.65 5.92 -15.77
N ARG A 6 -17.39 5.07 -14.77
CA ARG A 6 -16.86 5.47 -13.48
C ARG A 6 -15.49 4.85 -13.25
N ALA A 7 -14.56 5.60 -12.66
CA ALA A 7 -13.19 5.17 -12.43
C ALA A 7 -12.73 5.50 -11.00
N THR A 8 -12.04 4.55 -10.38
CA THR A 8 -11.25 4.78 -9.17
C THR A 8 -9.78 4.76 -9.57
N VAL A 9 -9.02 5.78 -9.22
CA VAL A 9 -7.61 5.89 -9.61
C VAL A 9 -6.71 5.36 -8.49
N LEU A 10 -5.83 4.42 -8.81
CA LEU A 10 -4.77 4.01 -7.87
C LEU A 10 -3.70 5.10 -7.81
N ILE A 11 -3.50 5.68 -6.62
CA ILE A 11 -2.40 6.63 -6.40
C ILE A 11 -1.17 5.84 -5.97
N GLU A 12 -0.71 4.94 -6.83
CA GLU A 12 0.36 4.00 -6.52
C GLU A 12 1.69 4.38 -7.17
N THR A 13 1.86 5.68 -7.48
CA THR A 13 3.15 6.24 -7.88
C THR A 13 3.49 7.44 -7.01
N ILE A 14 4.77 7.59 -6.71
CA ILE A 14 5.25 8.70 -5.85
C ILE A 14 4.97 10.06 -6.48
N THR A 15 4.92 10.19 -7.81
CA THR A 15 4.58 11.46 -8.46
C THR A 15 3.10 11.77 -8.33
N ALA A 16 2.22 10.77 -8.48
CA ALA A 16 0.78 10.97 -8.36
C ALA A 16 0.35 11.46 -6.97
N SER A 17 1.12 11.18 -5.90
CA SER A 17 0.81 11.72 -4.57
C SER A 17 0.94 13.25 -4.48
N PHE A 18 1.65 13.89 -5.40
CA PHE A 18 1.78 15.35 -5.47
C PHE A 18 0.68 15.99 -6.31
N GLU A 19 -0.05 15.20 -7.10
CA GLU A 19 -0.98 15.68 -8.14
C GLU A 19 -2.41 15.13 -7.93
N MET A 20 -2.74 14.68 -6.71
CA MET A 20 -4.03 14.03 -6.43
C MET A 20 -5.24 14.94 -6.72
N GLU A 21 -5.12 16.26 -6.47
CA GLU A 21 -6.22 17.20 -6.72
C GLU A 21 -6.43 17.41 -8.22
N GLU A 22 -5.34 17.50 -8.97
CA GLU A 22 -5.30 17.66 -10.42
C GLU A 22 -5.83 16.39 -11.12
N ILE A 23 -5.43 15.21 -10.67
CA ILE A 23 -5.94 13.92 -11.17
C ILE A 23 -7.47 13.85 -11.02
N LEU A 24 -8.00 14.22 -9.84
CA LEU A 24 -9.44 14.26 -9.63
C LEU A 24 -10.13 15.33 -10.49
N TYR A 25 -9.47 16.47 -10.73
CA TYR A 25 -10.00 17.52 -11.58
C TYR A 25 -10.11 17.09 -13.05
N GLU A 26 -9.06 16.48 -13.60
CA GLU A 26 -9.03 16.00 -14.99
C GLU A 26 -10.07 14.89 -15.22
N LEU A 27 -10.30 14.03 -14.21
CA LEU A 27 -11.27 12.96 -14.27
C LEU A 27 -12.63 13.31 -13.64
N ARG A 28 -12.92 14.58 -13.32
CA ARG A 28 -14.09 14.98 -12.51
C ARG A 28 -15.46 14.46 -12.97
N GLU A 29 -15.65 14.22 -14.26
CA GLU A 29 -16.92 13.68 -14.78
C GLU A 29 -17.06 12.17 -14.55
N HIS A 30 -15.95 11.47 -14.33
CA HIS A 30 -15.85 10.01 -14.30
C HIS A 30 -15.30 9.45 -12.98
N SER A 31 -14.51 10.23 -12.23
CA SER A 31 -13.88 9.78 -11.01
C SER A 31 -14.91 9.52 -9.93
N VAL A 32 -14.74 8.42 -9.20
CA VAL A 32 -15.46 8.13 -7.95
C VAL A 32 -14.53 8.12 -6.75
N GLY A 33 -13.21 8.22 -6.94
CA GLY A 33 -12.28 8.21 -5.83
C GLY A 33 -10.86 7.82 -6.19
N LEU A 34 -10.03 7.76 -5.15
CA LEU A 34 -8.63 7.35 -5.20
C LEU A 34 -8.41 6.13 -4.30
N ASN A 35 -7.37 5.35 -4.59
CA ASN A 35 -6.97 4.20 -3.79
C ASN A 35 -5.52 4.30 -3.30
N CYS A 36 -5.32 3.87 -2.04
CA CYS A 36 -4.01 3.69 -1.44
C CYS A 36 -3.32 2.38 -1.87
N GLY A 37 -2.18 2.47 -2.54
CA GLY A 37 -1.30 1.34 -2.84
C GLY A 37 -0.08 1.28 -1.90
N ARG A 38 0.45 0.07 -1.64
CA ARG A 38 1.70 -0.10 -0.87
C ARG A 38 2.87 -0.47 -1.77
N TRP A 39 2.84 -1.63 -2.42
CA TRP A 39 4.00 -2.14 -3.14
C TRP A 39 4.37 -1.32 -4.36
N ASP A 40 3.40 -0.98 -5.22
CA ASP A 40 3.66 -0.13 -6.39
C ASP A 40 4.10 1.28 -6.01
N TYR A 41 3.54 1.85 -4.93
CA TYR A 41 3.93 3.17 -4.44
C TYR A 41 5.40 3.21 -4.00
N ILE A 42 5.82 2.22 -3.20
CA ILE A 42 7.20 2.10 -2.75
C ILE A 42 8.14 1.75 -3.93
N PHE A 43 7.72 0.87 -4.82
CA PHE A 43 8.45 0.56 -6.05
C PHE A 43 8.69 1.83 -6.86
N SER A 44 7.65 2.64 -7.05
CA SER A 44 7.73 3.93 -7.74
C SER A 44 8.64 4.91 -7.01
N PHE A 45 8.62 4.95 -5.68
CA PHE A 45 9.52 5.78 -4.87
C PHE A 45 10.99 5.45 -5.20
N ILE A 46 11.36 4.18 -5.10
CA ILE A 46 12.74 3.73 -5.37
C ILE A 46 13.12 4.02 -6.82
N LYS A 47 12.24 3.73 -7.77
CA LYS A 47 12.49 3.97 -9.20
C LYS A 47 12.70 5.45 -9.51
N LYS A 48 11.90 6.34 -8.91
CA LYS A 48 11.97 7.78 -9.17
C LYS A 48 13.19 8.43 -8.53
N LEU A 49 13.56 7.99 -7.32
CA LEU A 49 14.63 8.55 -6.51
C LEU A 49 15.90 7.70 -6.53
N LYS A 50 16.04 6.87 -7.57
CA LYS A 50 17.06 5.82 -7.67
C LYS A 50 18.51 6.32 -7.56
N ASP A 51 18.74 7.57 -7.94
CA ASP A 51 20.07 8.19 -7.97
C ASP A 51 20.39 8.98 -6.68
N ASP A 52 19.44 9.10 -5.75
CA ASP A 52 19.61 9.84 -4.50
C ASP A 52 20.09 8.89 -3.37
N PRO A 53 21.33 9.04 -2.87
CA PRO A 53 21.86 8.17 -1.82
C PRO A 53 21.17 8.36 -0.45
N GLU A 54 20.44 9.46 -0.24
CA GLU A 54 19.64 9.67 0.97
C GLU A 54 18.28 8.95 0.93
N LYS A 55 17.92 8.39 -0.24
CA LYS A 55 16.62 7.74 -0.48
C LYS A 55 16.74 6.21 -0.62
N ILE A 56 17.83 5.63 -0.14
CA ILE A 56 17.99 4.17 -0.04
C ILE A 56 17.00 3.63 0.99
N THR A 57 16.06 2.81 0.53
CA THR A 57 15.04 2.22 1.41
C THR A 57 15.58 1.06 2.24
N PRO A 58 15.12 0.87 3.49
CA PRO A 58 15.31 -0.39 4.22
C PRO A 58 14.54 -1.53 3.53
N ASP A 59 14.61 -2.74 4.08
CA ASP A 59 13.75 -3.85 3.64
C ASP A 59 12.26 -3.47 3.67
N ARG A 60 11.50 -4.02 2.72
CA ARG A 60 10.07 -3.71 2.52
C ARG A 60 9.20 -4.03 3.73
N SER A 61 9.63 -4.95 4.61
CA SER A 61 8.94 -5.24 5.86
C SER A 61 8.88 -4.03 6.80
N PHE A 62 9.86 -3.14 6.76
CA PHE A 62 9.89 -1.91 7.56
C PHE A 62 9.09 -0.75 6.94
N MET A 63 8.75 -0.83 5.66
CA MET A 63 7.98 0.19 4.95
C MET A 63 6.49 -0.11 5.04
N THR A 64 5.96 0.04 6.26
CA THR A 64 4.56 -0.23 6.60
C THR A 64 3.68 0.99 6.35
N MET A 65 2.35 0.81 6.42
CA MET A 65 1.42 1.94 6.27
C MET A 65 1.49 2.96 7.42
N THR A 66 2.22 2.65 8.50
CA THR A 66 2.51 3.57 9.62
C THR A 66 3.91 4.19 9.52
N SER A 67 4.68 3.88 8.49
CA SER A 67 5.95 4.58 8.23
C SER A 67 5.68 6.05 7.85
N PRO A 68 6.57 7.00 8.17
CA PRO A 68 6.27 8.44 8.08
C PRO A 68 5.72 8.89 6.71
N PHE A 69 6.38 8.53 5.61
CA PHE A 69 5.89 8.86 4.27
C PHE A 69 4.58 8.19 3.87
N MET A 70 4.33 6.95 4.33
CA MET A 70 3.07 6.25 4.03
C MET A 70 1.91 6.85 4.83
N GLU A 71 2.15 7.26 6.07
CA GLU A 71 1.15 7.94 6.89
C GLU A 71 0.80 9.32 6.30
N ALA A 72 1.80 10.08 5.86
CA ALA A 72 1.61 11.35 5.16
C ALA A 72 0.81 11.16 3.87
N TYR A 73 1.13 10.12 3.09
CA TYR A 73 0.42 9.73 1.88
C TYR A 73 -1.06 9.41 2.15
N VAL A 74 -1.36 8.57 3.15
CA VAL A 74 -2.75 8.25 3.55
C VAL A 74 -3.52 9.50 3.96
N LYS A 75 -2.94 10.32 4.86
CA LYS A 75 -3.57 11.56 5.33
C LYS A 75 -3.91 12.49 4.17
N ARG A 76 -2.96 12.68 3.24
CA ARG A 76 -3.15 13.54 2.06
C ARG A 76 -4.25 13.00 1.15
N LEU A 77 -4.25 11.70 0.85
CA LEU A 77 -5.23 11.07 -0.04
C LEU A 77 -6.65 11.20 0.51
N VAL A 78 -6.86 10.83 1.78
CA VAL A 78 -8.17 10.92 2.42
C VAL A 78 -8.68 12.36 2.41
N TYR A 79 -7.83 13.33 2.79
CA TYR A 79 -8.20 14.75 2.77
C TYR A 79 -8.62 15.22 1.37
N VAL A 80 -7.82 14.91 0.35
CA VAL A 80 -8.10 15.32 -1.03
C VAL A 80 -9.40 14.70 -1.54
N CYS A 81 -9.61 13.40 -1.33
CA CYS A 81 -10.83 12.71 -1.74
C CYS A 81 -12.08 13.32 -1.09
N HIS A 82 -12.07 13.48 0.24
CA HIS A 82 -13.24 13.97 0.98
C HIS A 82 -13.54 15.43 0.67
N LYS A 83 -12.51 16.28 0.53
CA LYS A 83 -12.64 17.68 0.07
C LYS A 83 -13.33 17.78 -1.29
N ARG A 84 -13.17 16.78 -2.16
CA ARG A 84 -13.77 16.72 -3.50
C ARG A 84 -15.04 15.87 -3.56
N GLY A 85 -15.52 15.34 -2.44
CA GLY A 85 -16.74 14.53 -2.39
C GLY A 85 -16.61 13.15 -3.04
N THR A 86 -15.41 12.56 -3.01
CA THR A 86 -15.09 11.27 -3.63
C THR A 86 -14.56 10.27 -2.61
N PHE A 87 -14.56 8.97 -2.95
CA PHE A 87 -14.10 7.91 -2.05
C PHE A 87 -12.57 7.90 -1.88
N ALA A 88 -12.10 7.62 -0.68
CA ALA A 88 -10.73 7.31 -0.30
C ALA A 88 -10.61 5.83 0.08
N MET A 89 -10.12 5.00 -0.82
CA MET A 89 -10.00 3.56 -0.58
C MET A 89 -8.68 3.20 0.10
N GLY A 90 -8.75 2.32 1.11
CA GLY A 90 -7.59 1.70 1.76
C GLY A 90 -6.91 0.63 0.89
N GLY A 91 -5.82 0.07 1.41
CA GLY A 91 -4.97 -0.85 0.67
C GLY A 91 -5.35 -2.33 0.81
N MET A 92 -4.59 -3.17 0.11
CA MET A 92 -4.77 -4.62 0.09
C MET A 92 -4.25 -5.30 1.36
N SER A 93 -5.05 -6.18 1.95
CA SER A 93 -4.55 -7.26 2.80
C SER A 93 -4.32 -8.53 1.97
N ALA A 94 -3.06 -8.87 1.76
CA ALA A 94 -2.64 -10.02 0.97
C ALA A 94 -2.66 -11.36 1.74
N THR A 95 -3.05 -11.35 3.01
CA THR A 95 -2.98 -12.54 3.88
C THR A 95 -3.84 -13.69 3.34
N ILE A 96 -3.28 -14.89 3.31
CA ILE A 96 -3.99 -16.14 3.04
C ILE A 96 -4.15 -16.90 4.37
N PRO A 97 -5.36 -17.36 4.72
CA PRO A 97 -5.57 -18.17 5.92
C PRO A 97 -4.61 -19.37 5.99
N ILE A 98 -3.97 -19.55 7.13
CA ILE A 98 -2.95 -20.58 7.36
C ILE A 98 -3.65 -21.85 7.85
N LYS A 99 -3.75 -22.85 6.98
CA LYS A 99 -4.30 -24.16 7.34
C LYS A 99 -3.25 -24.98 8.09
N GLY A 100 -3.67 -25.68 9.14
CA GLY A 100 -2.80 -26.57 9.91
C GLY A 100 -2.00 -25.91 11.04
N ASP A 101 -2.06 -24.59 11.17
CA ASP A 101 -1.47 -23.85 12.30
C ASP A 101 -2.46 -22.79 12.83
N PRO A 102 -3.31 -23.16 13.81
CA PRO A 102 -4.30 -22.24 14.36
C PRO A 102 -3.70 -21.00 15.03
N ALA A 103 -2.51 -21.11 15.63
CA ALA A 103 -1.87 -20.00 16.33
C ALA A 103 -1.31 -18.98 15.33
N ALA A 104 -0.60 -19.43 14.30
CA ALA A 104 -0.13 -18.56 13.23
C ALA A 104 -1.29 -17.93 12.47
N ASN A 105 -2.36 -18.68 12.20
CA ASN A 105 -3.56 -18.14 11.56
C ASN A 105 -4.22 -17.05 12.42
N ALA A 106 -4.39 -17.28 13.73
CA ALA A 106 -4.99 -16.29 14.63
C ALA A 106 -4.17 -15.00 14.68
N HIS A 107 -2.84 -15.11 14.69
CA HIS A 107 -1.95 -13.95 14.62
C HIS A 107 -2.11 -13.19 13.30
N ALA A 108 -2.08 -13.90 12.16
CA ALA A 108 -2.25 -13.27 10.85
C ALA A 108 -3.61 -12.57 10.69
N ILE A 109 -4.69 -13.17 11.20
CA ILE A 109 -6.03 -12.53 11.19
C ILE A 109 -6.05 -11.28 12.08
N LYS A 110 -5.41 -11.33 13.26
CA LYS A 110 -5.30 -10.16 14.14
C LYS A 110 -4.54 -9.01 13.48
N ASP A 111 -3.50 -9.31 12.72
CA ASP A 111 -2.78 -8.29 11.95
C ASP A 111 -3.67 -7.66 10.87
N VAL A 112 -4.49 -8.46 10.18
CA VAL A 112 -5.51 -7.95 9.23
C VAL A 112 -6.49 -7.02 9.95
N GLN A 113 -7.03 -7.45 11.09
CA GLN A 113 -7.98 -6.63 11.88
C GLN A 113 -7.35 -5.30 12.30
N THR A 114 -6.11 -5.34 12.80
CA THR A 114 -5.37 -4.14 13.23
C THR A 114 -5.16 -3.18 12.07
N ASP A 115 -4.79 -3.71 10.90
CA ASP A 115 -4.59 -2.90 9.71
C ASP A 115 -5.90 -2.31 9.18
N LYS A 116 -7.00 -3.07 9.16
CA LYS A 116 -8.30 -2.56 8.71
C LYS A 116 -8.88 -1.53 9.68
N LEU A 117 -8.63 -1.72 10.98
CA LEU A 117 -9.01 -0.75 12.01
C LEU A 117 -8.25 0.56 11.81
N ARG A 118 -6.93 0.49 11.55
CA ARG A 118 -6.13 1.68 11.19
C ARG A 118 -6.74 2.40 9.99
N GLU A 119 -7.15 1.69 8.94
CA GLU A 119 -7.70 2.31 7.72
C GLU A 119 -9.01 3.05 7.95
N VAL A 120 -9.99 2.39 8.58
CA VAL A 120 -11.29 3.01 8.85
C VAL A 120 -11.13 4.20 9.80
N LEU A 121 -10.28 4.10 10.82
CA LEU A 121 -10.00 5.21 11.73
C LEU A 121 -9.27 6.38 11.05
N ALA A 122 -8.42 6.10 10.06
CA ALA A 122 -7.76 7.09 9.22
C ALA A 122 -8.71 7.78 8.21
N GLY A 123 -9.98 7.35 8.14
CA GLY A 123 -11.00 7.98 7.31
C GLY A 123 -11.22 7.31 5.95
N HIS A 124 -10.66 6.13 5.70
CA HIS A 124 -10.94 5.41 4.45
C HIS A 124 -12.42 4.97 4.36
N ASP A 125 -12.99 5.02 3.17
CA ASP A 125 -14.38 4.64 2.89
C ASP A 125 -14.57 3.14 2.61
N GLY A 126 -13.46 2.42 2.46
CA GLY A 126 -13.45 1.00 2.19
C GLY A 126 -12.04 0.45 2.13
N THR A 127 -11.90 -0.86 1.91
CA THR A 127 -10.61 -1.56 1.92
C THR A 127 -10.58 -2.74 0.96
N TRP A 128 -9.39 -3.28 0.70
CA TRP A 128 -9.16 -4.46 -0.14
C TRP A 128 -8.69 -5.68 0.65
N VAL A 129 -9.15 -6.85 0.22
CA VAL A 129 -8.71 -8.17 0.70
C VAL A 129 -8.45 -9.10 -0.48
N ALA A 130 -7.40 -9.91 -0.40
CA ALA A 130 -6.99 -10.80 -1.50
C ALA A 130 -7.69 -12.17 -1.45
N HIS A 131 -8.33 -12.50 -0.34
CA HIS A 131 -8.93 -13.81 -0.10
C HIS A 131 -10.36 -13.69 0.45
N PRO A 132 -11.36 -14.44 -0.07
CA PRO A 132 -12.75 -14.36 0.37
C PRO A 132 -12.97 -14.54 1.87
N ALA A 133 -12.16 -15.40 2.52
CA ALA A 133 -12.24 -15.63 3.97
C ALA A 133 -11.95 -14.38 4.82
N LEU A 134 -11.32 -13.35 4.26
CA LEU A 134 -11.05 -12.09 4.96
C LEU A 134 -12.17 -11.06 4.80
N VAL A 135 -13.17 -11.32 3.94
CA VAL A 135 -14.26 -10.38 3.67
C VAL A 135 -15.06 -10.10 4.94
N SER A 136 -15.45 -11.14 5.70
CA SER A 136 -16.20 -10.96 6.95
C SER A 136 -15.39 -10.24 8.02
N VAL A 137 -14.08 -10.50 8.08
CA VAL A 137 -13.15 -9.84 9.01
C VAL A 137 -13.06 -8.35 8.71
N ALA A 138 -12.78 -7.98 7.45
CA ALA A 138 -12.69 -6.58 7.04
C ALA A 138 -14.04 -5.86 7.19
N ARG A 139 -15.13 -6.52 6.77
CA ARG A 139 -16.49 -5.96 6.85
C ARG A 139 -16.88 -5.66 8.29
N SER A 140 -16.68 -6.58 9.23
CA SER A 140 -17.01 -6.34 10.65
C SER A 140 -16.32 -5.09 11.18
N ILE A 141 -15.02 -4.92 10.90
CA ILE A 141 -14.26 -3.76 11.37
C ILE A 141 -14.82 -2.45 10.80
N PHE A 142 -15.16 -2.44 9.50
CA PHE A 142 -15.76 -1.27 8.87
C PHE A 142 -17.18 -1.01 9.35
N ASP A 143 -18.04 -2.04 9.47
CA ASP A 143 -19.40 -1.91 9.98
C ASP A 143 -19.41 -1.34 11.42
N ASP A 144 -18.45 -1.74 12.26
CA ASP A 144 -18.32 -1.28 13.66
C ASP A 144 -17.85 0.19 13.79
N HIS A 145 -17.01 0.67 12.87
CA HIS A 145 -16.33 1.97 12.99
C HIS A 145 -16.74 2.99 11.91
N MET A 146 -17.52 2.58 10.91
CA MET A 146 -18.08 3.38 9.84
C MET A 146 -19.59 3.08 9.73
N PRO A 147 -20.42 3.63 10.65
CA PRO A 147 -21.86 3.32 10.70
C PRO A 147 -22.64 3.90 9.51
N THR A 148 -22.06 4.84 8.78
CA THR A 148 -22.59 5.41 7.54
C THR A 148 -22.10 4.61 6.33
N LEU A 149 -22.72 4.82 5.16
CA LEU A 149 -22.31 4.13 3.92
C LEU A 149 -20.85 4.44 3.52
N ASN A 150 -20.31 5.56 3.98
CA ASN A 150 -18.96 6.05 3.74
C ASN A 150 -18.62 7.16 4.75
N GLN A 151 -17.37 7.63 4.73
CA GLN A 151 -16.82 8.70 5.57
C GLN A 151 -16.54 9.99 4.79
N ILE A 152 -17.04 10.17 3.57
CA ILE A 152 -16.79 11.36 2.73
C ILE A 152 -17.11 12.68 3.47
N SER A 153 -18.16 12.68 4.30
CA SER A 153 -18.56 13.85 5.10
C SER A 153 -17.68 14.11 6.32
N ARG A 154 -16.81 13.17 6.70
CA ARG A 154 -15.89 13.30 7.83
C ARG A 154 -14.77 14.28 7.47
N SER A 155 -14.63 15.31 8.30
CA SER A 155 -13.56 16.29 8.17
C SER A 155 -12.21 15.65 8.54
N MET A 156 -11.22 15.79 7.65
CA MET A 156 -9.87 15.21 7.79
C MET A 156 -8.79 16.29 7.62
N PRO A 157 -8.77 17.34 8.47
CA PRO A 157 -7.97 18.54 8.24
C PRO A 157 -6.45 18.28 8.25
N ASP A 158 -5.99 17.23 8.92
CA ASP A 158 -4.57 16.89 9.05
C ASP A 158 -3.90 16.68 7.67
N GLY A 159 -4.63 16.15 6.69
CA GLY A 159 -4.11 15.94 5.33
C GLY A 159 -3.90 17.22 4.51
N LYS A 160 -4.47 18.36 4.95
CA LYS A 160 -4.30 19.66 4.30
C LYS A 160 -2.85 20.15 4.35
N HIS A 161 -2.16 19.85 5.46
CA HIS A 161 -0.83 20.38 5.78
C HIS A 161 0.31 19.40 5.48
N VAL A 162 0.01 18.26 4.85
CA VAL A 162 1.04 17.31 4.41
C VAL A 162 1.96 18.00 3.41
N THR A 163 3.25 17.99 3.72
CA THR A 163 4.30 18.61 2.89
C THR A 163 4.96 17.62 1.95
N ALA A 164 5.61 18.14 0.91
CA ALA A 164 6.45 17.35 0.02
C ALA A 164 7.54 16.56 0.77
N ALA A 165 8.16 17.17 1.78
CA ALA A 165 9.19 16.52 2.57
C ALA A 165 8.66 15.31 3.35
N GLN A 166 7.46 15.42 3.92
CA GLN A 166 6.81 14.31 4.63
C GLN A 166 6.48 13.14 3.71
N LEU A 167 6.01 13.40 2.48
CA LEU A 167 5.80 12.37 1.45
C LEU A 167 7.09 11.65 1.02
N LEU A 168 8.25 12.18 1.40
CA LEU A 168 9.58 11.66 1.05
C LEU A 168 10.38 11.20 2.28
N GLU A 169 9.76 11.15 3.46
CA GLU A 169 10.42 10.80 4.73
C GLU A 169 10.43 9.29 4.98
N LEU A 170 11.60 8.68 4.80
CA LEU A 170 11.80 7.25 5.05
C LEU A 170 11.74 6.92 6.55
N PRO A 171 11.30 5.70 6.91
CA PRO A 171 11.36 5.24 8.29
C PRO A 171 12.82 5.15 8.77
N LYS A 172 13.08 5.61 10.00
CA LYS A 172 14.40 5.53 10.63
C LYS A 172 14.61 4.15 11.23
N ILE A 173 15.42 3.33 10.58
CA ILE A 173 15.78 1.99 11.05
C ILE A 173 17.25 1.97 11.49
N PRO A 174 17.58 1.36 12.64
CA PRO A 174 18.97 1.25 13.08
C PRO A 174 19.87 0.63 12.00
N ILE A 175 21.08 1.18 11.87
CA ILE A 175 22.12 0.65 10.98
C ILE A 175 22.37 -0.83 11.32
N GLY A 176 22.53 -1.67 10.28
CA GLY A 176 22.69 -3.11 10.42
C GLY A 176 21.38 -3.90 10.63
N LYS A 177 20.25 -3.23 10.87
CA LYS A 177 18.92 -3.85 10.88
C LYS A 177 18.10 -3.55 9.63
N ALA A 178 18.36 -2.41 9.00
CA ALA A 178 17.65 -1.94 7.81
C ALA A 178 17.68 -2.96 6.66
N ILE A 179 18.85 -3.58 6.43
CA ILE A 179 19.10 -4.50 5.32
C ILE A 179 19.94 -5.66 5.88
N THR A 180 19.53 -6.89 5.61
CA THR A 180 20.20 -8.10 6.12
C THR A 180 20.30 -9.15 5.03
N SER A 181 21.16 -10.15 5.20
CA SER A 181 21.26 -11.28 4.27
C SER A 181 19.96 -12.08 4.15
N THR A 182 19.16 -12.14 5.23
CA THR A 182 17.82 -12.74 5.22
C THR A 182 16.85 -11.96 4.34
N HIS A 183 16.88 -10.62 4.40
CA HIS A 183 16.07 -9.75 3.53
C HIS A 183 16.42 -9.98 2.06
N LEU A 184 17.72 -10.01 1.73
CA LEU A 184 18.20 -10.28 0.38
C LEU A 184 17.73 -11.66 -0.14
N LYS A 185 17.94 -12.73 0.64
CA LYS A 185 17.50 -14.09 0.27
C LYS A 185 16.00 -14.17 0.02
N THR A 186 15.22 -13.52 0.90
CA THR A 186 13.76 -13.47 0.77
C THR A 186 13.34 -12.75 -0.52
N GLY A 187 13.94 -11.59 -0.81
CA GLY A 187 13.67 -10.85 -2.03
C GLY A 187 14.00 -11.64 -3.30
N VAL A 188 15.17 -12.30 -3.33
CA VAL A 188 15.56 -13.16 -4.47
C VAL A 188 14.57 -14.30 -4.67
N LEU A 189 14.16 -14.98 -3.60
CA LEU A 189 13.21 -16.08 -3.68
C LEU A 189 11.85 -15.61 -4.22
N ILE A 190 11.36 -14.45 -3.78
CA ILE A 190 10.10 -13.88 -4.28
C ILE A 190 10.20 -13.58 -5.78
N VAL A 191 11.27 -12.91 -6.21
CA VAL A 191 11.46 -12.56 -7.63
C VAL A 191 11.48 -13.81 -8.49
N LEU A 192 12.24 -14.84 -8.09
CA LEU A 192 12.34 -16.08 -8.86
C LEU A 192 11.00 -16.84 -8.89
N ALA A 193 10.36 -17.04 -7.73
CA ALA A 193 9.10 -17.77 -7.63
C ALA A 193 7.96 -17.08 -8.40
N TYR A 194 7.84 -15.76 -8.27
CA TYR A 194 6.81 -15.01 -9.00
C TYR A 194 7.08 -15.00 -10.51
N THR A 195 8.32 -14.76 -10.94
CA THR A 195 8.67 -14.71 -12.37
C THR A 195 8.44 -16.06 -13.05
N GLU A 196 8.80 -17.16 -12.41
CA GLU A 196 8.53 -18.51 -12.93
C GLU A 196 7.03 -18.71 -13.14
N ALA A 197 6.21 -18.43 -12.13
CA ALA A 197 4.77 -18.63 -12.22
C ALA A 197 4.13 -17.74 -13.29
N TRP A 198 4.55 -16.47 -13.36
CA TRP A 198 4.07 -15.51 -14.35
C TRP A 198 4.38 -15.95 -15.78
N LEU A 199 5.60 -16.47 -16.02
CA LEU A 199 5.99 -17.03 -17.32
C LEU A 199 5.17 -18.27 -17.72
N ARG A 200 4.59 -18.99 -16.75
CA ARG A 200 3.63 -20.08 -17.00
C ARG A 200 2.17 -19.60 -17.12
N GLY A 201 1.93 -18.29 -17.16
CA GLY A 201 0.60 -17.70 -17.28
C GLY A 201 -0.15 -17.55 -15.96
N VAL A 202 0.51 -17.67 -14.80
CA VAL A 202 -0.10 -17.51 -13.48
C VAL A 202 0.36 -16.18 -12.85
N GLY A 203 -0.48 -15.15 -12.94
CA GLY A 203 -0.15 -13.80 -12.47
C GLY A 203 -0.36 -13.54 -10.98
N CYS A 204 -0.92 -14.49 -10.24
CA CYS A 204 -1.26 -14.35 -8.82
C CYS A 204 -0.96 -15.67 -8.11
N ILE A 205 -0.03 -15.67 -7.15
CA ILE A 205 0.44 -16.90 -6.49
C ILE A 205 0.43 -16.82 -4.97
N PRO A 206 0.13 -17.95 -4.29
CA PRO A 206 0.37 -18.06 -2.86
C PRO A 206 1.87 -18.25 -2.60
N LEU A 207 2.47 -17.33 -1.84
CA LEU A 207 3.86 -17.44 -1.40
C LEU A 207 3.97 -16.97 0.06
N HIS A 208 4.54 -17.81 0.94
CA HIS A 208 4.68 -17.53 2.37
C HIS A 208 3.38 -17.03 3.03
N HIS A 209 2.26 -17.70 2.73
CA HIS A 209 0.92 -17.35 3.23
C HIS A 209 0.42 -15.96 2.83
N LYS A 210 0.99 -15.38 1.78
CA LYS A 210 0.51 -14.15 1.13
C LYS A 210 0.16 -14.43 -0.31
N MET A 211 -0.85 -13.72 -0.80
CA MET A 211 -1.18 -13.70 -2.21
C MET A 211 -0.33 -12.63 -2.88
N GLU A 212 0.64 -13.05 -3.67
CA GLU A 212 1.60 -12.15 -4.31
C GLU A 212 1.26 -11.95 -5.79
N ASP A 213 1.40 -10.70 -6.23
CA ASP A 213 1.25 -10.26 -7.62
C ASP A 213 2.57 -9.62 -8.12
N ALA A 214 2.50 -8.96 -9.29
CA ALA A 214 3.67 -8.38 -9.93
C ALA A 214 4.32 -7.28 -9.10
N ALA A 215 3.52 -6.52 -8.34
CA ALA A 215 4.02 -5.43 -7.51
C ALA A 215 5.00 -5.95 -6.45
N THR A 216 4.74 -7.14 -5.89
CA THR A 216 5.63 -7.79 -4.91
C THR A 216 6.98 -8.18 -5.54
N ALA A 217 6.98 -8.70 -6.76
CA ALA A 217 8.22 -9.00 -7.48
C ALA A 217 8.97 -7.71 -7.87
N GLU A 218 8.26 -6.69 -8.31
CA GLU A 218 8.79 -5.38 -8.70
C GLU A 218 9.50 -4.68 -7.55
N ILE A 219 8.86 -4.58 -6.38
CA ILE A 219 9.50 -4.01 -5.19
C ILE A 219 10.72 -4.83 -4.77
N SER A 220 10.63 -6.16 -4.80
CA SER A 220 11.72 -7.03 -4.37
C SER A 220 12.94 -6.88 -5.29
N ARG A 221 12.77 -6.85 -6.61
CA ARG A 221 13.90 -6.68 -7.54
C ARG A 221 14.51 -5.28 -7.46
N VAL A 222 13.69 -4.24 -7.31
CA VAL A 222 14.19 -2.85 -7.33
C VAL A 222 14.94 -2.51 -6.04
N GLN A 223 14.54 -3.09 -4.90
CA GLN A 223 15.28 -2.98 -3.65
C GLN A 223 16.66 -3.61 -3.75
N ILE A 224 16.74 -4.84 -4.26
CA ILE A 224 18.02 -5.53 -4.48
C ILE A 224 18.91 -4.74 -5.42
N TRP A 225 18.34 -4.23 -6.52
CA TRP A 225 19.05 -3.36 -7.45
C TRP A 225 19.58 -2.10 -6.75
N SER A 226 18.74 -1.41 -5.96
CA SER A 226 19.10 -0.17 -5.27
C SER A 226 20.23 -0.40 -4.27
N TRP A 227 20.14 -1.46 -3.46
CA TRP A 227 21.18 -1.82 -2.51
C TRP A 227 22.51 -2.15 -3.20
N ARG A 228 22.45 -2.84 -4.35
CA ARG A 228 23.64 -3.16 -5.15
C ARG A 228 24.24 -1.91 -5.79
N TYR A 229 23.41 -1.06 -6.38
CA TYR A 229 23.80 0.16 -7.09
C TYR A 229 24.49 1.15 -6.15
N HIS A 230 23.93 1.35 -4.96
CA HIS A 230 24.49 2.22 -3.92
C HIS A 230 25.57 1.56 -3.05
N GLN A 231 25.98 0.33 -3.39
CA GLN A 231 27.04 -0.42 -2.69
C GLN A 231 26.82 -0.53 -1.17
N VAL A 232 25.57 -0.79 -0.76
CA VAL A 232 25.23 -1.02 0.65
C VAL A 232 26.05 -2.20 1.17
N LYS A 233 26.68 -2.00 2.34
CA LYS A 233 27.53 -2.98 3.03
C LYS A 233 26.75 -3.82 4.03
#